data_AF-A0A443S7X1-F1
#
_entry.id   AF-A0A443S7X1-F1
#
_cell.length_a   1.000
_cell.length_b   1.000
_cell.length_c   1.000
_cell.angle_alpha   90.00
_cell.angle_beta   90.00
_cell.angle_gamma   90.00
#
_symmetry.space_group_name_H-M   'P 1'
#
loop_
_entity.id
_entity.type
_entity.pdbx_description
1 polymer ?
#
loop_
_entity_poly.entity_id
_entity_poly.type
_entity_poly.pdbx_seq_one_letter_code
_entity_poly.pdbx_strand_id
1 'polypeptide(L)'
;MSKGRGILAAIWNGLFKGIANPPKTMADGVFKGKDHWGTEYYEIPANPKVGKYKPKRMFMNAKYEDEVDVEIPMEWQSWLRMRRDDPPTQEEIDRNYAIMQQKKINAAKIEAQEREKFPDYAKKLDDAKRRQQTTKLEGGDLNFPVYEEYTSDPSGAPRQMPADLKPIRRQLPTQEQIKQAKKLIQDPEEQVKLSNVKVEVPEIKHKSDKNKDNKK
;
A
#
# COMPACT_ATOMS: atom_id res chain seq x y z
N MET A 1 38.84 27.61 -33.78
CA MET A 1 37.60 28.28 -33.30
C MET A 1 36.66 27.22 -32.73
N SER A 2 36.57 27.13 -31.41
CA SER A 2 35.67 26.18 -30.73
C SER A 2 34.23 26.70 -30.81
N LYS A 3 33.40 26.06 -31.64
CA LYS A 3 31.95 26.32 -31.70
C LYS A 3 31.34 25.92 -30.35
N GLY A 4 31.08 26.90 -29.49
CA GLY A 4 30.32 26.71 -28.26
C GLY A 4 28.93 26.20 -28.62
N ARG A 5 28.66 24.92 -28.36
CA ARG A 5 27.30 24.37 -28.45
C ARG A 5 26.48 25.07 -27.37
N GLY A 6 25.60 25.99 -27.77
CA GLY A 6 24.82 26.81 -26.86
C GLY A 6 24.03 25.97 -25.87
N ILE A 7 24.17 26.30 -24.59
CA ILE A 7 23.50 25.61 -23.46
C ILE A 7 21.99 25.53 -23.68
N LEU A 8 21.38 26.59 -24.24
CA LEU A 8 19.96 26.64 -24.59
C LEU A 8 19.57 25.62 -25.67
N ALA A 9 20.41 25.42 -26.69
CA ALA A 9 20.17 24.43 -27.73
C ALA A 9 20.31 22.99 -27.18
N ALA A 10 21.17 22.77 -26.17
CA ALA A 10 21.25 21.49 -25.49
C ALA A 10 19.98 21.19 -24.66
N ILE A 11 19.45 22.19 -23.95
CA ILE A 11 18.19 22.08 -23.19
C ILE A 11 17.01 21.81 -24.12
N TRP A 12 16.88 22.55 -25.21
CA TRP A 12 15.83 22.34 -26.21
C TRP A 12 15.91 20.95 -26.83
N ASN A 13 17.09 20.50 -27.25
CA ASN A 13 17.28 19.14 -27.77
C ASN A 13 16.95 18.05 -26.74
N GLY A 14 17.17 18.29 -25.43
CA GLY A 14 16.77 17.38 -24.37
C GLY A 14 15.26 17.22 -24.25
N LEU A 15 14.51 18.32 -24.38
CA LEU A 15 13.05 18.34 -24.31
C LEU A 15 12.41 17.58 -25.48
N PHE A 16 12.85 17.85 -26.72
CA PHE A 16 12.28 17.21 -27.92
C PHE A 16 12.62 15.73 -28.04
N LYS A 17 13.79 15.30 -27.52
CA LYS A 17 14.15 13.88 -27.48
C LYS A 17 13.25 13.04 -26.58
N GLY A 18 12.70 13.63 -25.51
CA GLY A 18 11.74 12.97 -24.62
C GLY A 18 10.36 12.77 -25.26
N ILE A 19 9.98 13.63 -26.20
CA ILE A 19 8.71 13.52 -26.95
C ILE A 19 8.86 12.50 -28.10
N ALA A 20 9.99 12.51 -28.80
CA ALA A 20 10.24 11.60 -29.91
C ALA A 20 10.49 10.13 -29.49
N ASN A 21 10.89 9.90 -28.23
CA ASN A 21 11.10 8.57 -27.67
C ASN A 21 10.27 8.42 -26.39
N PRO A 22 8.97 8.07 -26.49
CA PRO A 22 8.16 7.85 -25.30
C PRO A 22 8.76 6.73 -24.43
N PRO A 23 8.59 6.78 -23.09
CA PRO A 23 9.06 5.72 -22.21
C PRO A 23 8.40 4.40 -22.63
N LYS A 24 9.20 3.34 -22.77
CA LYS A 24 8.68 2.02 -23.12
C LYS A 24 7.65 1.57 -22.08
N THR A 25 6.48 1.22 -22.57
CA THR A 25 5.31 0.83 -21.76
C THR A 25 5.14 -0.68 -21.78
N MET A 26 4.19 -1.19 -20.99
CA MET A 26 3.94 -2.64 -20.91
C MET A 26 3.50 -3.25 -22.25
N ALA A 27 2.85 -2.46 -23.11
CA ALA A 27 2.43 -2.89 -24.45
C ALA A 27 3.60 -3.28 -25.37
N ASP A 28 4.82 -2.79 -25.07
CA ASP A 28 6.02 -3.08 -25.84
C ASP A 28 6.75 -4.37 -25.37
N GLY A 29 6.22 -5.03 -24.33
CA GLY A 29 6.83 -6.19 -23.68
C GLY A 29 6.46 -7.53 -24.31
N VAL A 30 7.41 -8.46 -24.30
CA VAL A 30 7.19 -9.86 -24.67
C VAL A 30 6.67 -10.63 -23.45
N PHE A 31 5.54 -11.32 -23.59
CA PHE A 31 4.98 -12.19 -22.56
C PHE A 31 5.94 -13.34 -22.23
N LYS A 32 6.20 -13.58 -20.94
CA LYS A 32 7.13 -14.61 -20.46
C LYS A 32 6.46 -15.71 -19.65
N GLY A 33 5.33 -15.42 -19.02
CA GLY A 33 4.60 -16.43 -18.27
C GLY A 33 3.62 -15.81 -17.29
N LYS A 34 2.94 -16.71 -16.58
CA LYS A 34 1.91 -16.39 -15.60
C LYS A 34 2.15 -17.23 -14.35
N ASP A 35 1.91 -16.63 -13.20
CA ASP A 35 2.03 -17.30 -11.91
C ASP A 35 0.71 -17.94 -11.45
N HIS A 36 0.75 -18.76 -10.40
CA HIS A 36 -0.41 -19.39 -9.76
C HIS A 36 -1.45 -18.38 -9.23
N TRP A 37 -1.05 -17.14 -8.92
CA TRP A 37 -1.98 -16.05 -8.57
C TRP A 37 -2.61 -15.34 -9.77
N GLY A 38 -2.16 -15.68 -10.98
CA GLY A 38 -2.64 -15.09 -12.21
C GLY A 38 -1.97 -13.78 -12.60
N THR A 39 -0.89 -13.39 -11.92
CA THR A 39 -0.01 -12.30 -12.31
C THR A 39 0.74 -12.67 -13.59
N GLU A 40 0.74 -11.77 -14.57
CA GLU A 40 1.39 -11.95 -15.87
C GLU A 40 2.71 -11.19 -15.92
N TYR A 41 3.72 -11.78 -16.56
CA TYR A 41 5.08 -11.26 -16.57
C TYR A 41 5.56 -10.98 -17.98
N TYR A 42 6.21 -9.83 -18.14
CA TYR A 42 6.64 -9.30 -19.43
C TYR A 42 8.10 -8.84 -19.38
N GLU A 43 8.81 -9.04 -20.49
CA GLU A 43 10.17 -8.54 -20.69
C GLU A 43 10.24 -7.67 -21.94
N ILE A 44 10.72 -6.45 -21.75
CA ILE A 44 11.02 -5.53 -22.84
C ILE A 44 12.49 -5.73 -23.21
N PRO A 45 12.80 -6.24 -24.42
CA PRO A 45 14.17 -6.46 -24.84
C PRO A 45 14.95 -5.14 -24.91
N ALA A 46 16.24 -5.22 -24.61
CA ALA A 46 17.16 -4.12 -24.81
C ALA A 46 17.24 -3.79 -26.30
N ASN A 47 17.20 -2.50 -26.66
CA ASN A 47 17.45 -2.09 -28.04
C ASN A 47 18.97 -1.92 -28.24
N PRO A 48 19.64 -2.78 -29.02
CA PRO A 48 21.09 -2.73 -29.19
C PRO A 48 21.57 -1.44 -29.89
N LYS A 49 20.67 -0.74 -30.61
CA LYS A 49 21.01 0.48 -31.36
C LYS A 49 21.14 1.73 -30.50
N VAL A 50 20.57 1.72 -29.30
CA VAL A 50 20.46 2.91 -28.42
C VAL A 50 21.57 2.95 -27.35
N GLY A 51 22.46 1.95 -27.32
CA GLY A 51 23.59 1.86 -26.40
C GLY A 51 23.46 0.73 -25.38
N LYS A 52 24.14 0.87 -24.23
CA LYS A 52 24.21 -0.14 -23.15
C LYS A 52 22.93 -0.14 -22.29
N TYR A 53 21.79 -0.53 -22.86
CA TYR A 53 20.57 -0.74 -22.08
C TYR A 53 20.42 -2.20 -21.64
N LYS A 54 20.04 -2.42 -20.38
CA LYS A 54 19.59 -3.73 -19.89
C LYS A 54 18.12 -3.94 -20.27
N PRO A 55 17.65 -5.20 -20.45
CA PRO A 55 16.23 -5.45 -20.62
C PRO A 55 15.46 -4.99 -19.38
N LYS A 56 14.23 -4.54 -19.58
CA LYS A 56 13.33 -4.10 -18.50
C LYS A 56 12.30 -5.18 -18.27
N ARG A 57 12.13 -5.61 -17.03
CA ARG A 57 11.17 -6.65 -16.62
C ARG A 57 10.06 -6.02 -15.80
N MET A 58 8.84 -6.47 -16.02
CA MET A 58 7.63 -5.91 -15.40
C MET A 58 6.56 -7.00 -15.26
N PHE A 59 5.58 -6.73 -14.41
CA PHE A 59 4.44 -7.61 -14.20
C PHE A 59 3.15 -6.81 -14.21
N MET A 60 2.05 -7.50 -14.52
CA MET A 60 0.70 -6.97 -14.49
C MET A 60 -0.15 -7.90 -13.61
N ASN A 61 -0.76 -7.34 -12.58
CA ASN A 61 -1.70 -8.08 -11.76
C ASN A 61 -3.11 -7.89 -12.33
N ALA A 62 -3.73 -8.97 -12.79
CA ALA A 62 -5.08 -8.91 -13.35
C ALA A 62 -6.17 -8.52 -12.33
N LYS A 63 -5.88 -8.63 -11.03
CA LYS A 63 -6.88 -8.45 -9.97
C LYS A 63 -6.82 -7.09 -9.28
N TYR A 64 -5.64 -6.48 -9.19
CA TYR A 64 -5.42 -5.23 -8.46
C TYR A 64 -4.40 -4.37 -9.21
N GLU A 65 -4.88 -3.38 -9.96
CA GLU A 65 -4.03 -2.45 -10.72
C GLU A 65 -3.38 -1.40 -9.80
N ASP A 66 -4.05 -1.06 -8.68
CA ASP A 66 -3.65 0.04 -7.78
C ASP A 66 -3.03 -0.42 -6.45
N GLU A 67 -2.94 -1.74 -6.18
CA GLU A 67 -2.32 -2.23 -4.94
C GLU A 67 -0.79 -2.18 -5.03
N VAL A 68 -0.17 -1.49 -4.08
CA VAL A 68 1.30 -1.37 -3.97
C VAL A 68 1.92 -2.64 -3.35
N ASP A 69 1.17 -3.35 -2.50
CA ASP A 69 1.63 -4.52 -1.75
C ASP A 69 1.16 -5.84 -2.37
N VAL A 70 1.55 -6.08 -3.63
CA VAL A 70 1.28 -7.36 -4.30
C VAL A 70 2.31 -8.41 -3.83
N GLU A 71 1.81 -9.53 -3.30
CA GLU A 71 2.65 -10.69 -3.01
C GLU A 71 3.12 -11.34 -4.33
N ILE A 72 4.45 -11.30 -4.57
CA ILE A 72 5.09 -11.88 -5.76
C ILE A 72 5.86 -13.13 -5.33
N PRO A 73 5.77 -14.26 -6.06
CA PRO A 73 6.53 -15.45 -5.67
C PRO A 73 8.03 -15.19 -5.80
N MET A 74 8.80 -15.84 -4.94
CA MET A 74 10.25 -15.64 -4.89
C MET A 74 10.96 -15.91 -6.22
N GLU A 75 10.45 -16.87 -7.00
CA GLU A 75 11.03 -17.22 -8.31
C GLU A 75 10.92 -16.06 -9.30
N TRP A 76 9.71 -15.50 -9.39
CA TRP A 76 9.42 -14.34 -10.23
C TRP A 76 10.08 -13.08 -9.72
N GLN A 77 10.15 -12.89 -8.40
CA GLN A 77 10.84 -11.74 -7.81
C GLN A 77 12.34 -11.75 -8.14
N SER A 78 12.97 -12.93 -8.17
CA SER A 78 14.37 -13.06 -8.53
C SER A 78 14.61 -12.77 -10.01
N TRP A 79 13.70 -13.18 -10.89
CA TRP A 79 13.73 -12.82 -12.30
C TRP A 79 13.48 -11.32 -12.51
N LEU A 80 12.44 -10.72 -11.92
CA LEU A 80 12.17 -9.27 -12.03
C LEU A 80 13.35 -8.40 -11.56
N ARG A 81 14.09 -8.86 -10.55
CA ARG A 81 15.27 -8.17 -10.01
C ARG A 81 16.56 -8.46 -10.77
N MET A 82 16.49 -9.08 -11.95
CA MET A 82 17.67 -9.39 -12.77
C MET A 82 18.68 -10.31 -12.08
N ARG A 83 18.25 -11.13 -11.09
CA ARG A 83 19.14 -12.14 -10.46
C ARG A 83 19.19 -13.45 -11.23
N ARG A 84 18.13 -13.76 -11.96
CA ARG A 84 18.06 -14.87 -12.93
C ARG A 84 17.93 -14.32 -14.33
N ASP A 85 18.57 -14.93 -15.31
CA ASP A 85 18.41 -14.55 -16.71
C ASP A 85 17.12 -15.11 -17.28
N ASP A 86 16.87 -16.39 -17.04
CA ASP A 86 15.69 -17.11 -17.52
C ASP A 86 14.49 -16.96 -16.58
N PRO A 87 13.25 -16.85 -17.12
CA PRO A 87 12.04 -16.88 -16.31
C PRO A 87 11.87 -18.27 -15.67
N PRO A 88 11.18 -18.35 -14.52
CA PRO A 88 10.91 -19.62 -13.88
C PRO A 88 10.03 -20.52 -14.74
N THR A 89 10.23 -21.83 -14.60
CA THR A 89 9.45 -22.86 -15.31
C THR A 89 8.19 -23.23 -14.54
N GLN A 90 7.15 -23.72 -15.23
CA GLN A 90 5.91 -24.11 -14.58
C GLN A 90 6.12 -25.22 -13.53
N GLU A 91 6.95 -26.22 -13.84
CA GLU A 91 7.28 -27.30 -12.91
C GLU A 91 8.02 -26.81 -11.65
N GLU A 92 8.84 -25.76 -11.77
CA GLU A 92 9.49 -25.14 -10.62
C GLU A 92 8.47 -24.40 -9.73
N ILE A 93 7.57 -23.63 -10.35
CA ILE A 93 6.49 -22.92 -9.67
C ILE A 93 5.62 -23.91 -8.88
N ASP A 94 5.19 -24.99 -9.52
CA ASP A 94 4.30 -25.99 -8.91
C ASP A 94 4.98 -26.73 -7.74
N ARG A 95 6.25 -27.10 -7.91
CA ARG A 95 7.04 -27.73 -6.83
C ARG A 95 7.20 -26.81 -5.63
N ASN A 96 7.52 -25.54 -5.86
CA ASN A 96 7.73 -24.59 -4.77
C ASN A 96 6.42 -24.26 -4.06
N TYR A 97 5.31 -24.19 -4.81
CA TYR A 97 3.98 -24.09 -4.24
C TYR A 97 3.66 -25.28 -3.34
N ALA A 98 3.91 -26.51 -3.80
CA ALA A 98 3.69 -27.71 -3.00
C ALA A 98 4.53 -27.72 -1.70
N ILE A 99 5.80 -27.34 -1.78
CA ILE A 99 6.69 -27.21 -0.61
C ILE A 99 6.16 -26.16 0.37
N MET A 100 5.69 -25.02 -0.13
CA MET A 100 5.10 -23.98 0.71
C MET A 100 3.86 -24.49 1.46
N GLN A 101 2.96 -25.18 0.77
CA GLN A 101 1.76 -25.76 1.41
C GLN A 101 2.12 -26.81 2.47
N GLN A 102 3.08 -27.68 2.17
CA GLN A 102 3.56 -28.68 3.12
C GLN A 102 4.19 -28.04 4.36
N LYS A 103 5.02 -27.01 4.18
CA LYS A 103 5.61 -26.25 5.29
C LYS A 103 4.53 -25.60 6.16
N LYS A 104 3.49 -25.05 5.56
CA LYS A 104 2.35 -24.46 6.29
C LYS A 104 1.65 -25.51 7.16
N ILE A 105 1.37 -26.69 6.62
CA ILE A 105 0.74 -27.79 7.36
C ILE A 105 1.66 -28.28 8.48
N ASN A 106 2.95 -28.46 8.21
CA ASN A 106 3.90 -28.94 9.20
C ASN A 106 4.12 -27.92 10.32
N ALA A 107 4.22 -26.63 9.98
CA ALA A 107 4.32 -25.55 10.96
C ALA A 107 3.09 -25.52 11.87
N ALA A 108 1.87 -25.65 11.33
CA ALA A 108 0.65 -25.69 12.12
C ALA A 108 0.62 -26.90 13.08
N LYS A 109 1.09 -28.08 12.63
CA LYS A 109 1.19 -29.28 13.47
C LYS A 109 2.19 -29.08 14.61
N ILE A 110 3.36 -28.52 14.31
CA ILE A 110 4.39 -28.24 15.31
C ILE A 110 3.88 -27.20 16.32
N GLU A 111 3.24 -26.11 15.86
CA GLU A 111 2.66 -25.10 16.74
C GLU A 111 1.59 -25.72 17.67
N ALA A 112 0.73 -26.59 17.17
CA ALA A 112 -0.27 -27.28 18.00
C ALA A 112 0.40 -28.16 19.07
N GLN A 113 1.41 -28.94 18.70
CA GLN A 113 2.15 -29.79 19.64
C GLN A 113 2.92 -28.98 20.68
N GLU A 114 3.53 -27.85 20.29
CA GLU A 114 4.24 -26.96 21.21
C GLU A 114 3.27 -26.27 22.17
N ARG A 115 2.07 -25.88 21.70
CA ARG A 115 1.02 -25.32 22.56
C ARG A 115 0.54 -26.30 23.61
N GLU A 116 0.42 -27.59 23.27
CA GLU A 116 0.05 -28.65 24.22
C GLU A 116 1.17 -28.91 25.25
N LYS A 117 2.43 -28.97 24.79
CA LYS A 117 3.58 -29.24 25.66
C LYS A 117 3.92 -28.07 26.59
N PHE A 118 3.73 -26.83 26.12
CA PHE A 118 4.15 -25.61 26.81
C PHE A 118 3.03 -24.56 26.87
N PRO A 119 1.93 -24.81 27.62
CA PRO A 119 0.76 -23.94 27.66
C PRO A 119 1.07 -22.53 28.21
N ASP A 120 1.98 -22.42 29.18
CA ASP A 120 2.37 -21.12 29.75
C ASP A 120 3.20 -20.29 28.77
N TYR A 121 4.04 -20.94 27.96
CA TYR A 121 4.80 -20.28 26.90
C TYR A 121 3.88 -19.79 25.79
N ALA A 122 2.92 -20.63 25.36
CA ALA A 122 1.92 -20.27 24.36
C ALA A 122 1.10 -19.03 24.76
N LYS A 123 0.65 -18.95 26.03
CA LYS A 123 -0.06 -17.76 26.55
C LYS A 123 0.78 -16.49 26.44
N LYS A 124 2.07 -16.55 26.85
CA LYS A 124 3.00 -15.42 26.73
C LYS A 124 3.20 -15.00 25.26
N LEU A 125 3.29 -15.96 24.35
CA LEU A 125 3.45 -15.70 22.92
C LEU A 125 2.22 -15.01 22.32
N ASP A 126 1.02 -15.46 22.68
CA ASP A 126 -0.25 -14.87 22.24
C ASP A 126 -0.43 -13.44 22.80
N ASP A 127 -0.03 -13.20 24.04
CA ASP A 127 -0.03 -11.87 24.65
C ASP A 127 0.98 -10.92 23.97
N ALA A 128 2.17 -11.43 23.61
CA ALA A 128 3.16 -10.68 22.84
C ALA A 128 2.65 -10.32 21.43
N LYS A 129 2.02 -11.27 20.72
CA LYS A 129 1.40 -11.02 19.41
C LYS A 129 0.30 -9.96 19.50
N ARG A 130 -0.55 -10.01 20.53
CA ARG A 130 -1.60 -9.00 20.77
C ARG A 130 -1.01 -7.60 21.00
N ARG A 131 0.06 -7.49 21.78
CA ARG A 131 0.77 -6.21 22.01
C ARG A 131 1.39 -5.64 20.73
N GLN A 132 1.91 -6.48 19.83
CA GLN A 132 2.44 -6.03 18.54
C GLN A 132 1.36 -5.55 17.56
N GLN A 133 0.13 -6.07 17.67
CA GLN A 133 -1.00 -5.59 16.87
C GLN A 133 -1.48 -4.21 17.34
N THR A 134 -1.48 -3.96 18.65
CA THR A 134 -1.91 -2.66 19.20
C THR A 134 -0.96 -1.52 18.87
N THR A 135 0.36 -1.76 18.84
CA THR A 135 1.37 -0.73 18.47
C THR A 135 1.36 -0.35 16.98
N LYS A 136 0.68 -1.14 16.12
CA LYS A 136 0.51 -0.81 14.69
C LYS A 136 -0.68 0.13 14.42
N LEU A 137 -1.65 0.21 15.34
CA LEU A 137 -2.92 0.91 15.14
C LEU A 137 -2.97 2.28 15.84
N GLU A 138 -2.23 2.44 16.93
CA GLU A 138 -2.01 3.72 17.59
C GLU A 138 -0.55 4.08 17.35
N GLY A 139 -0.27 5.33 16.92
CA GLY A 139 1.09 5.81 16.62
C GLY A 139 1.97 5.90 17.88
N GLY A 140 2.24 4.75 18.48
CA GLY A 140 2.82 4.59 19.80
C GLY A 140 3.95 3.58 19.80
N ASP A 141 5.12 4.13 20.10
CA ASP A 141 6.30 3.47 20.66
C ASP A 141 7.00 2.45 19.74
N LEU A 142 7.50 2.96 18.63
CA LEU A 142 8.76 2.42 18.10
C LEU A 142 9.79 2.54 19.23
N ASN A 143 10.29 1.41 19.72
CA ASN A 143 11.36 1.32 20.72
C ASN A 143 12.71 1.78 20.10
N PHE A 144 12.73 2.99 19.58
CA PHE A 144 13.90 3.66 19.05
C PHE A 144 14.52 4.48 20.19
N PRO A 145 15.85 4.43 20.39
CA PRO A 145 16.50 5.31 21.34
C PRO A 145 16.20 6.77 21.00
N VAL A 146 15.65 7.51 21.97
CA VAL A 146 15.44 8.96 21.87
C VAL A 146 16.75 9.62 22.26
N TYR A 147 17.44 10.21 21.29
CA TYR A 147 18.68 10.94 21.54
C TYR A 147 18.35 12.39 21.90
N GLU A 148 18.89 12.85 23.02
CA GLU A 148 18.68 14.22 23.52
C GLU A 148 19.09 15.29 22.50
N GLU A 149 20.10 15.00 21.68
CA GLU A 149 20.70 15.90 20.67
C GLU A 149 19.72 16.40 19.59
N TYR A 150 18.59 15.72 19.37
CA TYR A 150 17.57 16.13 18.39
C TYR A 150 16.35 16.84 19.01
N THR A 151 16.35 17.03 20.33
CA THR A 151 15.23 17.69 21.05
C THR A 151 15.35 19.22 21.03
N SER A 152 16.57 19.73 20.79
CA SER A 152 16.86 21.15 20.68
C SER A 152 16.96 21.57 19.21
N ASP A 153 15.99 22.35 18.74
CA ASP A 153 16.16 23.12 17.51
C ASP A 153 17.35 24.10 17.70
N PRO A 154 18.08 24.55 16.65
CA PRO A 154 19.20 25.50 16.79
C PRO A 154 18.80 26.86 17.41
N SER A 155 17.51 27.05 17.69
CA SER A 155 16.92 28.19 18.41
C SER A 155 16.88 28.01 19.93
N GLY A 156 17.25 26.85 20.49
CA GLY A 156 17.28 26.61 21.95
C GLY A 156 15.92 26.60 22.66
N ALA A 157 14.81 26.57 21.93
CA ALA A 157 13.48 26.42 22.49
C ALA A 157 13.08 24.94 22.50
N PRO A 158 12.57 24.37 23.61
CA PRO A 158 11.98 23.05 23.59
C PRO A 158 10.73 23.08 22.70
N ARG A 159 10.55 22.07 21.83
CA ARG A 159 9.30 21.88 21.08
C ARG A 159 8.16 21.62 22.05
N GLN A 160 7.50 22.68 22.51
CA GLN A 160 6.23 22.58 23.17
C GLN A 160 5.18 22.34 22.09
N MET A 161 4.62 21.13 22.06
CA MET A 161 3.39 20.85 21.32
C MET A 161 2.33 21.87 21.80
N PRO A 162 1.61 22.57 20.90
CA PRO A 162 0.60 23.53 21.31
C PRO A 162 -0.43 22.84 22.21
N ALA A 163 -0.64 23.38 23.41
CA ALA A 163 -1.52 22.81 24.45
C ALA A 163 -2.99 22.64 24.02
N ASP A 164 -3.37 23.18 22.87
CA ASP A 164 -4.75 23.24 22.38
C ASP A 164 -5.15 22.10 21.43
N LEU A 165 -4.24 21.19 21.08
CA LEU A 165 -4.63 19.94 20.43
C LEU A 165 -5.06 18.90 21.48
N LYS A 166 -6.19 19.16 22.13
CA LYS A 166 -6.91 18.08 22.83
C LYS A 166 -7.15 16.98 21.80
N PRO A 167 -6.72 15.73 22.03
CA PRO A 167 -7.07 14.65 21.12
C PRO A 167 -8.60 14.66 21.00
N ILE A 168 -9.11 14.72 19.77
CA ILE A 168 -10.53 14.48 19.51
C ILE A 168 -10.74 13.04 19.94
N ARG A 169 -11.10 12.86 21.21
CA ARG A 169 -11.45 11.57 21.78
C ARG A 169 -12.73 11.17 21.05
N ARG A 170 -12.61 10.33 20.03
CA ARG A 170 -13.77 9.59 19.52
C ARG A 170 -14.37 8.92 20.74
N GLN A 171 -15.53 9.40 21.18
CA GLN A 171 -16.21 8.76 22.30
C GLN A 171 -16.53 7.35 21.82
N LEU A 172 -15.93 6.34 22.48
CA LEU A 172 -16.32 4.97 22.23
C LEU A 172 -17.82 4.86 22.56
N PRO A 173 -18.60 4.20 21.71
CA PRO A 173 -20.03 4.04 21.96
C PRO A 173 -20.24 3.38 23.32
N THR A 174 -21.16 3.92 24.13
CA THR A 174 -21.48 3.34 25.44
C THR A 174 -21.97 1.90 25.27
N GLN A 175 -21.80 1.07 26.31
CA GLN A 175 -22.23 -0.34 26.25
C GLN A 175 -23.71 -0.51 25.90
N GLU A 176 -24.54 0.48 26.22
CA GLU A 176 -25.95 0.55 25.83
C GLU A 176 -26.13 0.77 24.32
N GLN A 177 -25.34 1.67 23.72
CA GLN A 177 -25.35 1.90 22.26
C GLN A 177 -24.85 0.67 21.50
N ILE A 178 -23.84 -0.03 22.03
CA ILE A 178 -23.35 -1.28 21.45
C ILE A 178 -24.42 -2.38 21.55
N LYS A 179 -25.12 -2.49 22.68
CA LYS A 179 -26.23 -3.44 22.85
C LYS A 179 -27.40 -3.11 21.92
N GLN A 180 -27.74 -1.84 21.77
CA GLN A 180 -28.84 -1.39 20.91
C GLN A 180 -28.51 -1.62 19.42
N ALA A 181 -27.27 -1.33 18.99
CA ALA A 181 -26.80 -1.63 17.64
C ALA A 181 -26.80 -3.14 17.34
N LYS A 182 -26.37 -3.97 18.31
CA LYS A 182 -26.44 -5.44 18.17
C LYS A 182 -27.88 -5.94 18.08
N LYS A 183 -28.81 -5.36 18.84
CA LYS A 183 -30.24 -5.69 18.77
C LYS A 183 -30.84 -5.36 17.41
N LEU A 184 -30.49 -4.20 16.82
CA LEU A 184 -30.89 -3.81 15.47
C LEU A 184 -30.35 -4.73 14.35
N ILE A 185 -29.25 -5.44 14.59
CA ILE A 185 -28.69 -6.41 13.63
C ILE A 185 -29.36 -7.79 13.76
N GLN A 186 -29.91 -8.11 14.93
CA GLN A 186 -30.50 -9.42 15.23
C GLN A 186 -31.98 -9.53 14.82
N ASP A 187 -32.72 -8.41 14.79
CA ASP A 187 -34.17 -8.38 14.51
C ASP A 187 -34.48 -7.79 13.11
N PRO A 188 -34.74 -8.60 12.07
CA PRO A 188 -34.98 -8.12 10.70
C PRO A 188 -36.32 -7.37 10.50
N GLU A 189 -37.23 -7.40 11.47
CA GLU A 189 -38.57 -6.81 11.34
C GLU A 189 -38.62 -5.29 11.64
N GLU A 190 -37.65 -4.72 12.38
CA GLU A 190 -37.62 -3.28 12.67
C GLU A 190 -37.04 -2.43 11.52
N GLN A 191 -36.24 -3.02 10.63
CA GLN A 191 -35.71 -2.30 9.45
C GLN A 191 -36.81 -1.91 8.45
N VAL A 192 -37.90 -2.69 8.39
CA VAL A 192 -39.04 -2.43 7.49
C VAL A 192 -39.87 -1.21 7.93
N LYS A 193 -39.82 -0.83 9.22
CA LYS A 193 -40.57 0.35 9.71
C LYS A 193 -39.87 1.68 9.39
N LEU A 194 -38.55 1.70 9.25
CA LEU A 194 -37.79 2.93 8.96
C LEU A 194 -37.69 3.25 7.46
N SER A 195 -37.83 2.27 6.57
CA SER A 195 -37.84 2.52 5.12
C SER A 195 -39.09 3.26 4.61
N ASN A 196 -40.14 3.36 5.43
CA ASN A 196 -41.39 4.02 5.07
C ASN A 196 -41.52 5.46 5.61
N VAL A 197 -40.52 5.97 6.32
CA VAL A 197 -40.50 7.38 6.74
C VAL A 197 -39.91 8.22 5.61
N LYS A 198 -40.80 8.79 4.79
CA LYS A 198 -40.49 9.74 3.72
C LYS A 198 -39.79 10.97 4.32
N VAL A 199 -38.47 11.07 4.16
CA VAL A 199 -37.69 12.24 4.57
C VAL A 199 -37.92 13.35 3.55
N GLU A 200 -38.72 14.35 3.90
CA GLU A 200 -38.80 15.61 3.17
C GLU A 200 -37.50 16.39 3.36
N VAL A 201 -36.78 16.61 2.25
CA VAL A 201 -35.54 17.40 2.22
C VAL A 201 -35.91 18.89 2.12
N PRO A 202 -35.52 19.76 3.07
CA PRO A 202 -35.79 21.18 2.96
C PRO A 202 -34.90 21.85 1.90
N GLU A 203 -35.54 22.65 1.06
CA GLU A 203 -34.98 23.42 -0.06
C GLU A 203 -34.01 24.51 0.43
N ILE A 204 -32.73 24.40 0.06
CA ILE A 204 -31.69 25.38 0.40
C ILE A 204 -31.77 26.54 -0.60
N LYS A 205 -32.28 27.69 -0.14
CA LYS A 205 -32.28 28.94 -0.93
C LYS A 205 -30.86 29.50 -1.06
N HIS A 206 -30.30 29.43 -2.26
CA HIS A 206 -29.07 30.15 -2.62
C HIS A 206 -29.31 31.66 -2.65
N LYS A 207 -28.66 32.40 -1.75
CA LYS A 207 -28.48 33.86 -1.87
C LYS A 207 -27.38 34.11 -2.90
N SER A 208 -27.72 34.73 -4.04
CA SER A 208 -26.73 35.23 -4.98
C SER A 208 -26.24 36.61 -4.53
N ASP A 209 -24.94 36.73 -4.29
CA ASP A 209 -24.27 38.01 -4.07
C ASP A 209 -24.35 38.88 -5.33
N LYS A 210 -24.98 40.05 -5.19
CA LYS A 210 -24.84 41.16 -6.14
C LYS A 210 -23.65 42.00 -5.72
N ASN A 211 -22.55 41.93 -6.48
CA ASN A 211 -21.56 42.99 -6.47
C ASN A 211 -20.92 43.13 -7.85
N LYS A 212 -21.44 44.08 -8.65
CA LYS A 212 -20.77 44.64 -9.82
C LYS A 212 -21.31 46.04 -10.09
N ASP A 213 -20.38 46.91 -10.46
CA ASP A 213 -20.54 48.17 -11.20
C ASP A 213 -20.76 49.47 -10.40
N ASN A 214 -19.68 49.91 -9.74
CA ASN A 214 -19.34 51.33 -9.67
C ASN A 214 -18.34 51.66 -10.80
N LYS A 215 -18.83 52.19 -11.93
CA LYS A 215 -18.03 52.96 -12.87
C LYS A 215 -18.94 53.95 -13.62
N LYS A 216 -18.97 55.19 -13.14
CA LYS A 216 -19.18 56.38 -13.96
C LYS A 216 -18.56 57.58 -13.27
#